data_AF-A0A495J190-F1
#
_entry.id   AF-A0A495J190-F1
#
_cell.length_a   1.000
_cell.length_b   1.000
_cell.length_c   1.000
_cell.angle_alpha   90.00
_cell.angle_beta   90.00
_cell.angle_gamma   90.00
#
_symmetry.space_group_name_H-M   'P 1'
#
loop_
_entity.id
_entity.type
_entity.pdbx_description
1 polymer ?
#
loop_
_entity_poly.entity_id
_entity_poly.type
_entity_poly.pdbx_seq_one_letter_code
_entity_poly.pdbx_strand_id
1 'polypeptide(L)'
;MTKFERNILAKEPIIWTGDLDDDCTARWAGLMLRSEWMDDNWWWWAVYDMQKGETTIDDSNEYDNSFIGGEAARTKAEEVAKKYIEIILHTDEV
;
A
#
# COMPACT_ATOMS: atom_id res chain seq x y z
N MET A 1 16.85 0.41 -1.34
CA MET A 1 16.95 1.69 -0.61
C MET A 1 17.35 1.40 0.82
N THR A 2 17.99 2.33 1.51
CA THR A 2 18.36 2.18 2.93
C THR A 2 17.17 2.52 3.84
N LYS A 3 17.24 2.09 5.12
CA LYS A 3 16.29 2.50 6.16
C LYS A 3 16.18 4.02 6.28
N PHE A 4 17.30 4.74 6.12
CA PHE A 4 17.35 6.20 6.12
C PHE A 4 16.58 6.81 4.93
N GLU A 5 16.80 6.31 3.71
CA GLU A 5 16.08 6.80 2.52
C GLU A 5 14.57 6.56 2.62
N ARG A 6 14.16 5.39 3.13
CA ARG A 6 12.74 5.09 3.38
C ARG A 6 12.14 6.06 4.41
N ASN A 7 12.87 6.38 5.49
CA ASN A 7 12.42 7.34 6.51
C ASN A 7 12.20 8.75 5.95
N ILE A 8 13.07 9.21 5.05
CA ILE A 8 12.90 10.53 4.41
C ILE A 8 11.65 10.53 3.52
N LEU A 9 11.51 9.52 2.66
CA LEU A 9 10.38 9.45 1.73
C LEU A 9 9.04 9.18 2.42
N ALA A 10 9.04 8.54 3.59
CA ALA A 10 7.84 8.32 4.38
C ALA A 10 7.22 9.61 4.96
N LYS A 11 7.90 10.75 4.84
CA LYS A 11 7.36 12.06 5.21
C LYS A 11 6.58 12.72 4.09
N GLU A 12 6.76 12.24 2.86
CA GLU A 12 6.02 12.74 1.70
C GLU A 12 4.59 12.16 1.68
N PRO A 13 3.63 12.90 1.12
CA PRO A 13 2.27 12.40 0.96
C PRO A 13 2.23 11.18 0.03
N ILE A 14 1.26 10.30 0.27
CA ILE A 14 0.92 9.22 -0.67
C ILE A 14 0.10 9.85 -1.79
N ILE A 15 0.62 9.80 -3.02
CA ILE A 15 -0.05 10.35 -4.20
C ILE A 15 -0.48 9.19 -5.10
N TRP A 16 -1.78 9.05 -5.27
CA TRP A 16 -2.39 8.08 -6.16
C TRP A 16 -2.39 8.57 -7.60
N THR A 17 -2.05 7.69 -8.53
CA THR A 17 -2.06 7.91 -9.98
C THR A 17 -2.80 6.76 -10.67
N GLY A 18 -3.20 6.96 -11.94
CA GLY A 18 -4.08 6.04 -12.65
C GLY A 18 -5.54 6.48 -12.54
N ASP A 19 -6.46 5.53 -12.68
CA ASP A 19 -7.90 5.79 -12.62
C ASP A 19 -8.40 5.55 -11.19
N LEU A 20 -8.81 6.63 -10.50
CA LEU A 20 -9.29 6.53 -9.13
C LEU A 20 -10.66 5.85 -9.01
N ASP A 21 -11.35 5.64 -10.13
CA ASP A 21 -12.64 4.98 -10.25
C ASP A 21 -12.54 3.56 -10.87
N ASP A 22 -11.32 3.10 -11.20
CA ASP A 22 -11.06 1.75 -11.71
C ASP A 22 -9.78 1.15 -11.11
N ASP A 23 -8.60 1.38 -11.72
CA ASP A 23 -7.31 0.89 -11.25
C ASP A 23 -6.32 2.03 -11.02
N CYS A 24 -5.90 2.19 -9.77
CA CYS A 24 -4.94 3.21 -9.37
C CYS A 24 -3.84 2.65 -8.46
N THR A 25 -2.68 3.29 -8.53
CA THR A 25 -1.51 2.93 -7.73
C THR A 25 -0.88 4.14 -7.08
N ALA A 26 -0.13 3.92 -6.00
CA ALA A 26 0.74 4.92 -5.42
C ALA A 26 2.12 4.30 -5.13
N ARG A 27 3.19 5.03 -5.40
CA ARG A 27 4.56 4.64 -5.02
C ARG A 27 5.00 5.48 -3.83
N TRP A 28 5.36 4.83 -2.72
CA TRP A 28 5.65 5.54 -1.48
C TRP A 28 6.69 4.81 -0.62
N ALA A 29 7.78 5.48 -0.25
CA ALA A 29 8.85 4.93 0.60
C ALA A 29 9.38 3.54 0.18
N GLY A 30 9.43 3.27 -1.13
CA GLY A 30 9.84 1.98 -1.71
C GLY A 30 8.76 0.90 -1.70
N LEU A 31 7.51 1.26 -1.36
CA LEU A 31 6.32 0.44 -1.51
C LEU A 31 5.56 0.81 -2.78
N MET A 32 4.74 -0.12 -3.25
CA MET A 32 3.65 0.14 -4.18
C MET A 32 2.33 -0.21 -3.50
N LEU A 33 1.38 0.72 -3.53
CA LEU A 33 0.01 0.51 -3.12
C LEU A 33 -0.83 0.41 -4.40
N ARG A 34 -1.84 -0.47 -4.41
CA ARG A 34 -2.81 -0.60 -5.50
C ARG A 34 -4.22 -0.63 -4.94
N SER A 35 -5.15 -0.05 -5.68
CA SER A 35 -6.59 -0.13 -5.45
C SER A 35 -7.26 -0.34 -6.80
N GLU A 36 -8.05 -1.39 -6.92
CA GLU A 36 -8.65 -1.86 -8.18
C GLU A 36 -10.13 -2.16 -7.98
N TRP A 37 -10.97 -1.70 -8.90
CA TRP A 37 -12.37 -2.10 -8.98
C TRP A 37 -12.48 -3.49 -9.59
N MET A 38 -13.18 -4.38 -8.91
CA MET A 38 -13.34 -5.77 -9.32
C MET A 38 -14.74 -6.01 -9.89
N ASP A 39 -14.86 -6.98 -10.80
CA ASP A 39 -16.09 -7.33 -11.52
C ASP A 39 -17.31 -7.62 -10.61
N ASP A 40 -17.08 -8.06 -9.36
CA ASP A 40 -18.13 -8.37 -8.38
C ASP A 40 -18.57 -7.18 -7.52
N ASN A 41 -18.41 -5.94 -8.03
CA ASN A 41 -18.85 -4.70 -7.39
C ASN A 41 -18.20 -4.45 -6.01
N TRP A 42 -16.90 -4.72 -5.92
CA TRP A 42 -16.09 -4.43 -4.75
C TRP A 42 -14.72 -3.90 -5.14
N TRP A 43 -14.07 -3.21 -4.21
CA TRP A 43 -12.72 -2.70 -4.39
C TRP A 43 -11.69 -3.60 -3.73
N TRP A 44 -10.72 -4.04 -4.51
CA TRP A 44 -9.54 -4.75 -4.07
C TRP A 44 -8.41 -3.76 -3.76
N TRP A 45 -7.58 -4.08 -2.77
CA TRP A 45 -6.37 -3.32 -2.47
C TRP A 45 -5.20 -4.25 -2.15
N ALA A 46 -3.98 -3.75 -2.35
CA ALA A 46 -2.76 -4.43 -1.92
C ALA A 46 -1.63 -3.44 -1.63
N VAL A 47 -0.67 -3.92 -0.83
CA VAL A 47 0.60 -3.25 -0.56
C VAL A 47 1.75 -4.20 -0.85
N TYR A 48 2.73 -3.73 -1.61
CA TYR A 48 3.91 -4.48 -2.02
C TYR A 48 5.19 -3.79 -1.57
N ASP A 49 6.18 -4.57 -1.13
CA ASP A 49 7.54 -4.07 -0.93
C ASP A 49 8.37 -4.28 -2.19
N MET A 50 8.52 -3.20 -2.95
CA MET A 50 9.26 -3.18 -4.22
C MET A 50 10.76 -3.42 -4.02
N GLN A 51 11.27 -3.29 -2.79
CA GLN A 51 12.67 -3.57 -2.48
C GLN A 51 12.93 -5.06 -2.23
N LYS A 52 11.87 -5.83 -1.97
CA LYS A 52 11.92 -7.27 -1.74
C LYS A 52 11.32 -8.04 -2.92
N GLY A 53 11.56 -7.56 -4.15
CA GLY A 53 11.05 -8.21 -5.35
C GLY A 53 9.53 -8.27 -5.43
N GLU A 54 8.86 -7.18 -5.04
CA GLU A 54 7.39 -7.06 -5.07
C GLU A 54 6.67 -8.03 -4.13
N THR A 55 7.31 -8.36 -3.01
CA THR A 55 6.69 -9.18 -1.97
C THR A 55 5.41 -8.51 -1.45
N THR A 56 4.29 -9.22 -1.48
CA THR A 56 3.03 -8.78 -0.87
C THR A 56 3.21 -8.63 0.63
N ILE A 57 2.85 -7.45 1.14
CA ILE A 57 2.84 -7.15 2.58
C ILE A 57 1.48 -7.49 3.18
N ASP A 58 0.41 -7.09 2.49
CA ASP A 58 -0.98 -7.43 2.81
C ASP A 58 -1.85 -7.10 1.59
N ASP A 59 -3.01 -7.74 1.47
CA ASP A 59 -3.99 -7.46 0.42
C ASP A 59 -5.42 -7.87 0.86
N SER A 60 -6.42 -7.54 0.03
CA SER A 60 -7.81 -7.89 0.34
C SER A 60 -8.09 -9.39 0.42
N ASN A 61 -7.24 -10.26 -0.14
CA ASN A 61 -7.48 -11.72 -0.11
C ASN A 61 -7.28 -12.31 1.29
N GLU A 62 -6.59 -11.59 2.18
CA GLU A 62 -6.39 -11.99 3.58
C GLU A 62 -7.64 -11.75 4.46
N TYR A 63 -8.72 -11.17 3.89
CA TYR A 63 -9.91 -10.77 4.63
C TYR A 63 -11.20 -11.22 3.92
N ASP A 64 -12.18 -11.68 4.71
CA ASP A 64 -13.51 -12.03 4.19
C ASP A 64 -14.38 -10.81 3.82
N ASN A 65 -13.89 -9.58 4.11
CA ASN A 65 -14.65 -8.35 3.95
C ASN A 65 -14.31 -7.64 2.64
N SER A 66 -15.34 -7.33 1.86
CA SER A 66 -15.24 -6.49 0.66
C SER A 66 -15.32 -4.99 1.02
N PHE A 67 -14.56 -4.16 0.30
CA PHE A 67 -14.62 -2.70 0.44
C PHE A 67 -15.62 -2.11 -0.56
N ILE A 68 -16.50 -1.23 -0.07
CA ILE A 68 -17.44 -0.47 -0.90
C ILE A 68 -16.85 0.93 -1.12
N GLY A 69 -16.04 1.06 -2.17
CA GLY A 69 -15.51 2.33 -2.66
C GLY A 69 -13.98 2.39 -2.71
N GLY A 70 -13.46 2.98 -3.79
CA GLY A 70 -12.01 3.06 -4.02
C GLY A 70 -11.29 3.88 -2.97
N GLU A 71 -11.94 4.90 -2.41
CA GLU A 71 -11.36 5.67 -1.29
C GLU A 71 -11.12 4.81 -0.05
N ALA A 72 -12.03 3.89 0.27
CA ALA A 72 -11.89 2.99 1.41
C ALA A 72 -10.76 1.98 1.19
N ALA A 73 -10.68 1.40 -0.01
CA ALA A 73 -9.60 0.50 -0.42
C ALA A 73 -8.22 1.20 -0.39
N ARG A 74 -8.13 2.42 -0.94
CA ARG A 74 -6.92 3.25 -0.87
C ARG A 74 -6.52 3.57 0.57
N THR A 75 -7.46 3.99 1.40
CA THR A 75 -7.21 4.30 2.82
C THR A 75 -6.64 3.08 3.55
N LYS A 76 -7.19 1.89 3.31
CA LYS A 76 -6.70 0.66 3.90
C LYS A 76 -5.26 0.34 3.46
N ALA A 77 -4.97 0.47 2.17
CA ALA A 77 -3.61 0.30 1.65
C ALA A 77 -2.63 1.30 2.29
N GLU A 78 -3.05 2.55 2.50
CA GLU A 78 -2.23 3.56 3.17
C GLU A 78 -1.94 3.22 4.63
N GLU A 79 -2.94 2.75 5.39
CA GLU A 79 -2.77 2.33 6.78
C GLU A 79 -1.74 1.20 6.91
N VAL A 80 -1.87 0.18 6.06
CA VAL A 80 -0.94 -0.96 6.03
C VAL A 80 0.46 -0.50 5.64
N ALA A 81 0.59 0.32 4.60
CA ALA A 81 1.87 0.85 4.15
C ALA A 81 2.57 1.65 5.26
N LYS A 82 1.85 2.56 5.92
CA LYS A 82 2.38 3.38 7.03
C LYS A 82 2.85 2.50 8.18
N LYS A 83 2.02 1.55 8.61
CA LYS A 83 2.37 0.60 9.68
C LYS A 83 3.61 -0.24 9.34
N TYR A 84 3.71 -0.74 8.11
CA TYR A 84 4.86 -1.53 7.68
C TYR A 84 6.15 -0.71 7.67
N ILE A 85 6.11 0.53 7.20
CA ILE A 85 7.25 1.45 7.28
C ILE A 85 7.62 1.74 8.73
N GLU A 86 6.66 2.02 9.61
CA GLU A 86 6.93 2.22 11.04
C GLU A 86 7.66 1.02 11.65
N ILE A 87 7.22 -0.21 11.36
CA ILE A 87 7.88 -1.43 11.82
C ILE A 87 9.33 -1.50 11.32
N ILE A 88 9.57 -1.27 10.02
CA ILE A 88 10.94 -1.26 9.47
C ILE A 88 11.80 -0.19 10.15
N LEU A 89 11.24 0.99 10.42
CA LEU A 89 11.96 2.10 11.01
C LEU A 89 12.32 1.86 12.49
N HIS A 90 11.53 1.06 13.22
CA HIS A 90 11.75 0.79 14.65
C HIS A 90 12.32 -0.59 14.95
N THR A 91 12.38 -1.49 13.97
CA THR A 91 13.11 -2.75 14.10
C THR A 91 14.58 -2.48 13.78
N ASP A 92 15.45 -2.61 14.76
CA ASP A 92 16.88 -2.76 14.50
C ASP A 92 17.10 -4.23 14.12
N GLU A 93 17.72 -4.47 12.96
CA GLU A 93 18.18 -5.80 12.61
C GLU A 93 19.15 -6.24 13.73
N VAL A 94 18.74 -7.26 14.49
CA VAL A 94 19.57 -7.91 15.52
C VAL A 94 20.57 -8.83 14.86
#